data_AF-A0A7S3EY86-F1
#
_entry.id   AF-A0A7S3EY86-F1
#
_cell.length_a   1.000
_cell.length_b   1.000
_cell.length_c   1.000
_cell.angle_alpha   90.00
_cell.angle_beta   90.00
_cell.angle_gamma   90.00
#
_symmetry.space_group_name_H-M   'P 1'
#
loop_
_entity.id
_entity.type
_entity.pdbx_description
1 polymer ?
#
loop_
_entity_poly.entity_id
_entity_poly.type
_entity_poly.pdbx_seq_one_letter_code
_entity_poly.pdbx_strand_id
1 'polypeptide(L)'
;MLGISHRWETPDEPDTKGTQLAAIKAHLEQRPEVEYVWFDFPCMSQRPRTPEEEDEFKSMLTSVNVIYVGMQVLILLDMSYMSRFWTQMEAWMSMQQASASGLSTASAADRRYTIVPLHNASAKLSETLVDMWAGKSTQEAYDILAQPDVLVTNQSDKDGQLPKILKLNETIKQTLEIHAKRESALQQLARAMAAKDASALTAALSVAEKADVAPANLQKGREALAAAQGARGDRQQVLDAFATASESTTFDRAQQLAKDKGVEVTLSSSGSTLNVMVMTKSDGKSDSTTFAAHPAWVKADSRRQAEELEQASKLVATKQAQLKQVEADLSSLQAKEAHSAAQLTKSEEARLRNVSDVDRLQAEASRAQEQAAAAKKTLQAVEESLPDRRKELQSLDELVRKAKDIGEVRLQKRVSELEVQLRERTTALEVQLRE
;
A
#
# COMPACT_ATOMS: atom_id res chain seq x y z
N MET A 1 15.03 -25.05 -8.43
CA MET A 1 14.94 -26.47 -8.85
C MET A 1 14.88 -26.53 -10.37
N LEU A 2 15.57 -27.51 -10.96
CA LEU A 2 15.67 -27.75 -12.41
C LEU A 2 15.11 -29.14 -12.74
N GLY A 3 14.15 -29.24 -13.64
CA GLY A 3 13.70 -30.51 -14.22
C GLY A 3 14.49 -30.85 -15.48
N ILE A 4 14.88 -32.11 -15.65
CA ILE A 4 15.54 -32.60 -16.86
C ILE A 4 14.49 -33.28 -17.72
N SER A 5 14.29 -32.77 -18.94
CA SER A 5 13.47 -33.42 -19.95
C SER A 5 14.37 -34.01 -21.01
N HIS A 6 14.32 -35.33 -21.17
CA HIS A 6 15.29 -36.07 -21.95
C HIS A 6 14.69 -37.38 -22.47
N ARG A 7 15.40 -38.01 -23.40
CA ARG A 7 15.06 -39.34 -23.88
C ARG A 7 15.94 -40.37 -23.19
N TRP A 8 15.36 -41.50 -22.83
CA TRP A 8 16.14 -42.71 -22.60
C TRP A 8 16.74 -43.23 -23.91
N GLU A 9 18.07 -43.32 -23.98
CA GLU A 9 18.76 -43.79 -25.19
C GLU A 9 18.43 -45.26 -25.48
N THR A 10 18.40 -46.10 -24.43
CA THR A 10 18.02 -47.51 -24.49
C THR A 10 16.96 -47.83 -23.42
N PRO A 11 16.29 -48.99 -23.46
CA PRO A 11 15.33 -49.37 -22.42
C PRO A 11 15.92 -49.49 -21.01
N ASP A 12 17.22 -49.78 -20.89
CA ASP A 12 17.88 -50.06 -19.62
C ASP A 12 18.79 -48.92 -19.15
N GLU A 13 19.26 -48.07 -20.08
CA GLU A 13 20.23 -47.02 -19.80
C GLU A 13 19.82 -45.71 -20.50
N PRO A 14 19.62 -44.61 -19.74
CA PRO A 14 19.20 -43.34 -20.31
C PRO A 14 20.31 -42.61 -21.07
N ASP A 15 21.58 -42.79 -20.70
CA ASP A 15 22.73 -42.03 -21.20
C ASP A 15 23.96 -42.94 -21.37
N THR A 16 23.99 -43.70 -22.46
CA THR A 16 24.99 -44.76 -22.73
C THR A 16 26.42 -44.25 -22.89
N LYS A 17 26.58 -42.95 -23.15
CA LYS A 17 27.88 -42.31 -23.42
C LYS A 17 28.25 -41.23 -22.39
N GLY A 18 27.39 -40.97 -21.41
CA GLY A 18 27.57 -39.87 -20.46
C GLY A 18 27.37 -38.47 -21.07
N THR A 19 26.85 -38.39 -22.30
CA THR A 19 26.68 -37.12 -23.04
C THR A 19 25.62 -36.24 -22.36
N GLN A 20 24.53 -36.86 -21.90
CA GLN A 20 23.46 -36.14 -21.21
C GLN A 20 23.93 -35.61 -19.86
N LEU A 21 24.61 -36.44 -19.08
CA LEU A 21 25.19 -36.06 -17.79
C LEU A 21 26.22 -34.93 -17.94
N ALA A 22 27.07 -34.99 -18.97
CA ALA A 22 28.03 -33.92 -19.26
C ALA A 22 27.31 -32.59 -19.57
N ALA A 23 26.24 -32.61 -20.35
CA ALA A 23 25.44 -31.42 -20.66
C ALA A 23 24.75 -30.84 -19.42
N ILE A 24 24.20 -31.69 -18.55
CA ILE A 24 23.58 -31.28 -17.28
C ILE A 24 24.63 -30.59 -16.40
N LYS A 25 25.82 -31.18 -16.23
CA LYS A 25 26.91 -30.59 -15.44
C LYS A 25 27.32 -29.22 -15.97
N ALA A 26 27.55 -29.11 -17.27
CA ALA A 26 27.92 -27.83 -17.90
C ALA A 26 26.85 -26.75 -17.71
N HIS A 27 25.56 -27.12 -17.73
CA HIS A 27 24.47 -26.19 -17.43
C HIS A 27 24.49 -25.74 -15.97
N LEU A 28 24.67 -26.67 -15.03
CA LEU A 28 24.67 -26.37 -13.58
C LEU A 28 25.88 -25.54 -13.15
N GLU A 29 27.06 -25.73 -13.77
CA GLU A 29 28.25 -24.92 -13.51
C GLU A 29 28.00 -23.43 -13.76
N GLN A 30 27.12 -23.09 -14.70
CA GLN A 30 26.73 -21.71 -15.02
C GLN A 30 25.60 -21.19 -14.14
N ARG A 31 24.98 -22.05 -13.32
CA ARG A 31 23.74 -21.76 -12.60
C ARG A 31 23.82 -22.19 -11.13
N PRO A 32 24.70 -21.54 -10.34
CA PRO A 32 24.88 -21.87 -8.92
C PRO A 32 23.61 -21.63 -8.09
N GLU A 33 22.61 -20.91 -8.61
CA GLU A 33 21.31 -20.74 -7.97
C GLU A 33 20.43 -22.01 -7.99
N VAL A 34 20.80 -23.03 -8.77
CA VAL A 34 20.04 -24.28 -8.86
C VAL A 34 20.48 -25.24 -7.74
N GLU A 35 19.67 -25.31 -6.68
CA GLU A 35 19.95 -26.19 -5.52
C GLU A 35 19.52 -27.65 -5.72
N TYR A 36 18.47 -27.88 -6.52
CA TYR A 36 17.85 -29.21 -6.68
C TYR A 36 17.63 -29.53 -8.16
N VAL A 37 17.88 -30.78 -8.53
CA VAL A 37 17.65 -31.31 -9.87
C VAL A 37 16.68 -32.47 -9.79
N TRP A 38 15.61 -32.41 -10.59
CA TRP A 38 14.75 -33.55 -10.88
C TRP A 38 15.23 -34.22 -12.16
N PHE A 39 15.70 -35.45 -12.03
CA PHE A 39 16.09 -36.31 -13.13
C PHE A 39 15.45 -37.68 -12.88
N ASP A 40 14.52 -38.08 -13.75
CA ASP A 40 13.64 -39.24 -13.55
C ASP A 40 14.41 -40.53 -13.19
N PHE A 41 15.53 -40.82 -13.87
CA PHE A 41 16.30 -42.04 -13.68
C PHE A 41 16.81 -42.22 -12.24
N PRO A 42 17.56 -41.26 -11.66
CA PRO A 42 17.99 -41.36 -10.26
C PRO A 42 16.91 -40.95 -9.23
N CYS A 43 15.87 -40.20 -9.63
CA CYS A 43 14.85 -39.73 -8.69
C CYS A 43 13.66 -40.68 -8.53
N MET A 44 13.48 -41.64 -9.44
CA MET A 44 12.41 -42.63 -9.37
C MET A 44 12.99 -44.04 -9.29
N SER A 45 12.33 -44.94 -8.56
CA SER A 45 12.73 -46.34 -8.51
C SER A 45 12.70 -46.95 -9.91
N GLN A 46 13.77 -47.66 -10.28
CA GLN A 46 13.91 -48.33 -11.57
C GLN A 46 13.59 -49.82 -11.44
N ARG A 47 13.32 -50.49 -12.56
CA ARG A 47 13.02 -51.94 -12.54
C ARG A 47 14.31 -52.76 -12.32
N PRO A 48 14.23 -53.93 -11.64
CA PRO A 48 13.05 -54.47 -10.96
C PRO A 48 12.72 -53.69 -9.67
N ARG A 49 11.42 -53.46 -9.41
CA ARG A 49 10.93 -52.73 -8.23
C ARG A 49 10.33 -53.68 -7.19
N THR A 50 10.49 -53.36 -5.91
CA THR A 50 9.67 -53.96 -4.84
C THR A 50 8.21 -53.47 -4.94
N PRO A 51 7.25 -54.14 -4.26
CA PRO A 51 5.87 -53.64 -4.19
C PRO A 51 5.77 -52.20 -3.68
N GLU A 52 6.56 -51.84 -2.67
CA GLU A 52 6.61 -50.49 -2.09
C GLU A 52 7.16 -49.46 -3.08
N GLU A 53 8.24 -49.79 -3.79
CA GLU A 53 8.81 -48.95 -4.84
C GLU A 53 7.85 -48.76 -6.02
N GLU A 54 7.04 -49.77 -6.35
CA GLU A 54 6.03 -49.67 -7.39
C GLU A 54 4.87 -48.73 -6.97
N ASP A 55 4.46 -48.76 -5.70
CA ASP A 55 3.46 -47.83 -5.18
C ASP A 55 3.99 -46.38 -5.13
N GLU A 56 5.26 -46.20 -4.72
CA GLU A 56 5.93 -44.90 -4.77
C GLU A 56 6.03 -44.37 -6.22
N PHE A 57 6.45 -45.22 -7.16
CA PHE A 57 6.53 -44.88 -8.58
C PHE A 57 5.17 -44.42 -9.15
N LYS A 58 4.08 -45.14 -8.85
CA LYS A 58 2.72 -44.76 -9.27
C LYS A 58 2.28 -43.43 -8.65
N SER A 59 2.62 -43.21 -7.39
CA SER A 59 2.34 -41.94 -6.70
C SER A 59 3.05 -40.77 -7.40
N MET A 60 4.35 -40.91 -7.69
CA MET A 60 5.12 -39.90 -8.41
C MET A 60 4.55 -39.62 -9.82
N LEU A 61 4.18 -40.65 -10.58
CA LEU A 61 3.57 -40.51 -11.90
C LEU A 61 2.25 -39.74 -11.91
N THR A 62 1.59 -39.58 -10.76
CA THR A 62 0.36 -38.79 -10.65
C THR A 62 0.63 -37.29 -10.76
N SER A 63 1.82 -36.84 -10.31
CA SER A 63 2.13 -35.42 -10.14
C SER A 63 3.34 -34.94 -10.97
N VAL A 64 4.07 -35.85 -11.62
CA VAL A 64 5.29 -35.52 -12.38
C VAL A 64 5.09 -34.39 -13.40
N ASN A 65 3.90 -34.29 -14.00
CA ASN A 65 3.53 -33.22 -14.95
C ASN A 65 3.67 -31.81 -14.36
N VAL A 66 3.43 -31.64 -13.06
CA VAL A 66 3.50 -30.34 -12.38
C VAL A 66 4.95 -29.83 -12.33
N ILE A 67 5.95 -30.72 -12.35
CA ILE A 67 7.37 -30.33 -12.36
C ILE A 67 7.66 -29.51 -13.61
N TYR A 68 7.26 -30.00 -14.78
CA TYR A 68 7.53 -29.34 -16.05
C TYR A 68 6.67 -28.10 -16.28
N VAL A 69 5.51 -27.99 -15.61
CA VAL A 69 4.71 -26.75 -15.61
C VAL A 69 5.19 -25.75 -14.57
N GLY A 70 5.87 -26.14 -13.49
CA GLY A 70 6.19 -25.25 -12.36
C GLY A 70 7.66 -24.86 -12.21
N MET A 71 8.59 -25.64 -12.77
CA MET A 71 10.02 -25.48 -12.56
C MET A 71 10.73 -24.92 -13.79
N GLN A 72 12.03 -24.63 -13.66
CA GLN A 72 12.90 -24.48 -14.82
C GLN A 72 13.15 -25.85 -15.44
N VAL A 73 13.24 -25.94 -16.76
CA VAL A 73 13.39 -27.21 -17.49
C VAL A 73 14.60 -27.15 -18.41
N LEU A 74 15.51 -28.11 -18.29
CA LEU A 74 16.58 -28.33 -19.25
C LEU A 74 16.14 -29.44 -20.21
N ILE A 75 15.92 -29.08 -21.47
CA ILE A 75 15.55 -30.00 -22.54
C ILE A 75 16.82 -30.48 -23.22
N LEU A 76 17.10 -31.77 -23.10
CA LEU A 76 18.21 -32.45 -23.76
C LEU A 76 17.72 -33.01 -25.10
N LEU A 77 17.91 -32.24 -26.16
CA LEU A 77 17.28 -32.47 -27.46
C LEU A 77 18.18 -33.30 -28.37
N ASP A 78 17.80 -34.55 -28.64
CA ASP A 78 18.37 -35.36 -29.72
C ASP A 78 17.40 -35.48 -30.91
N MET A 79 17.83 -36.14 -32.00
CA MET A 79 17.01 -36.31 -33.20
C MET A 79 15.73 -37.15 -32.98
N SER A 80 15.70 -38.02 -31.97
CA SER A 80 14.56 -38.89 -31.66
C SER A 80 13.65 -38.34 -30.57
N TYR A 81 14.06 -37.26 -29.90
CA TYR A 81 13.30 -36.61 -28.85
C TYR A 81 11.90 -36.23 -29.34
N MET A 82 11.81 -35.66 -30.54
CA MET A 82 10.55 -35.21 -31.13
C MET A 82 9.60 -36.33 -31.54
N SER A 83 10.02 -37.60 -31.48
CA SER A 83 9.14 -38.71 -31.83
C SER A 83 8.53 -39.39 -30.62
N ARG A 84 8.87 -39.01 -29.37
CA ARG A 84 8.40 -39.71 -28.17
C ARG A 84 7.37 -38.90 -27.39
N PHE A 85 6.44 -39.59 -26.75
CA PHE A 85 5.34 -38.98 -26.03
C PHE A 85 5.79 -38.12 -24.84
N TRP A 86 6.57 -38.70 -23.91
CA TRP A 86 7.00 -38.02 -22.69
C TRP A 86 7.80 -36.75 -23.00
N THR A 87 8.82 -36.86 -23.83
CA THR A 87 9.67 -35.74 -24.26
C THR A 87 8.87 -34.59 -24.88
N GLN A 88 7.88 -34.90 -25.73
CA GLN A 88 7.02 -33.90 -26.33
C GLN A 88 6.05 -33.27 -25.33
N MET A 89 5.44 -34.08 -24.46
CA MET A 89 4.54 -33.60 -23.42
C MET A 89 5.27 -32.68 -22.43
N GLU A 90 6.47 -33.07 -21.99
CA GLU A 90 7.33 -32.29 -21.10
C GLU A 90 7.80 -30.98 -21.74
N ALA A 91 8.20 -31.03 -23.01
CA ALA A 91 8.55 -29.84 -23.78
C ALA A 91 7.35 -28.87 -23.83
N TRP A 92 6.17 -29.33 -24.23
CA TRP A 92 4.97 -28.48 -24.25
C TRP A 92 4.67 -27.87 -22.88
N MET A 93 4.67 -28.67 -21.82
CA MET A 93 4.42 -28.20 -20.44
C MET A 93 5.40 -27.11 -20.00
N SER A 94 6.69 -27.28 -20.32
CA SER A 94 7.74 -26.30 -19.99
C SER A 94 7.58 -24.95 -20.69
N MET A 95 6.86 -24.93 -21.82
CA MET A 95 6.57 -23.73 -22.59
C MET A 95 5.28 -23.04 -22.14
N GLN A 96 4.51 -23.64 -21.23
CA GLN A 96 3.29 -23.05 -20.71
C GLN A 96 3.52 -22.26 -19.42
N GLN A 97 2.56 -21.42 -19.08
CA GLN A 97 2.39 -20.74 -17.81
C GLN A 97 0.93 -20.85 -17.36
N ALA A 98 0.73 -20.79 -16.04
CA ALA A 98 -0.61 -20.77 -15.45
C ALA A 98 -1.23 -19.38 -15.64
N SER A 99 -2.50 -19.34 -16.03
CA SER A 99 -3.28 -18.10 -16.21
C SER A 99 -4.73 -18.30 -15.78
N ALA A 100 -5.48 -17.22 -15.61
CA ALA A 100 -6.91 -17.29 -15.26
C ALA A 100 -7.74 -18.08 -16.30
N SER A 101 -7.29 -18.15 -17.55
CA SER A 101 -7.90 -18.96 -18.62
C SER A 101 -7.34 -20.38 -18.73
N GLY A 102 -6.48 -20.80 -17.80
CA GLY A 102 -5.82 -22.12 -17.81
C GLY A 102 -4.35 -22.03 -18.22
N LEU A 103 -3.83 -23.10 -18.84
CA LEU A 103 -2.48 -23.11 -19.40
C LEU A 103 -2.46 -22.28 -20.67
N SER A 104 -1.48 -21.37 -20.75
CA SER A 104 -1.21 -20.54 -21.92
C SER A 104 0.29 -20.49 -22.16
N THR A 105 0.72 -20.12 -23.35
CA THR A 105 2.15 -20.04 -23.66
C THR A 105 2.83 -18.96 -22.83
N ALA A 106 3.97 -19.32 -22.24
CA ALA A 106 4.77 -18.41 -21.46
C ALA A 106 5.33 -17.27 -22.33
N SER A 107 5.36 -16.06 -21.77
CA SER A 107 6.01 -14.93 -22.42
C SER A 107 7.52 -15.18 -22.53
N ALA A 108 8.22 -14.37 -23.32
CA ALA A 108 9.69 -14.44 -23.37
C ALA A 108 10.33 -14.16 -21.99
N ALA A 109 9.72 -13.29 -21.17
CA ALA A 109 10.19 -12.96 -19.83
C ALA A 109 9.92 -14.07 -18.82
N ASP A 110 8.83 -14.83 -19.01
CA ASP A 110 8.40 -15.92 -18.13
C ASP A 110 8.84 -17.31 -18.63
N ARG A 111 9.71 -17.34 -19.65
CA ARG A 111 10.25 -18.57 -20.21
C ARG A 111 11.08 -19.31 -19.18
N ARG A 112 10.81 -20.60 -19.02
CA ARG A 112 11.47 -21.45 -18.01
C ARG A 112 12.25 -22.62 -18.59
N TYR A 113 12.32 -22.77 -19.91
CA TYR A 113 13.07 -23.84 -20.54
C TYR A 113 14.40 -23.35 -21.12
N THR A 114 15.39 -24.25 -21.13
CA THR A 114 16.64 -24.14 -21.91
C THR A 114 16.76 -25.39 -22.76
N ILE A 115 17.09 -25.25 -24.05
CA ILE A 115 17.27 -26.39 -24.97
C ILE A 115 18.76 -26.57 -25.24
N VAL A 116 19.27 -27.78 -25.03
CA VAL A 116 20.63 -28.18 -25.36
C VAL A 116 20.56 -29.27 -26.43
N PRO A 117 20.95 -28.97 -27.68
CA PRO A 117 21.09 -29.97 -28.72
C PRO A 117 22.18 -30.98 -28.36
N LEU A 118 21.86 -32.27 -28.45
CA LEU A 118 22.77 -33.38 -28.21
C LEU A 118 22.97 -34.20 -29.48
N HIS A 119 24.08 -34.94 -29.51
CA HIS A 119 24.42 -35.86 -30.60
C HIS A 119 24.40 -35.15 -31.97
N ASN A 120 23.46 -35.54 -32.85
CA ASN A 120 23.30 -34.98 -34.19
C ASN A 120 22.24 -33.87 -34.27
N ALA A 121 21.62 -33.48 -33.15
CA ALA A 121 20.66 -32.39 -33.14
C ALA A 121 21.35 -31.04 -33.39
N SER A 122 20.67 -30.16 -34.11
CA SER A 122 21.15 -28.82 -34.43
C SER A 122 20.32 -27.76 -33.73
N ALA A 123 20.82 -26.51 -33.74
CA ALA A 123 20.02 -25.35 -33.32
C ALA A 123 18.69 -25.25 -34.10
N LYS A 124 18.68 -25.64 -35.39
CA LYS A 124 17.46 -25.64 -36.18
C LYS A 124 16.39 -26.60 -35.65
N LEU A 125 16.81 -27.76 -35.14
CA LEU A 125 15.87 -28.69 -34.49
C LEU A 125 15.28 -28.10 -33.20
N SER A 126 16.06 -27.28 -32.48
CA SER A 126 15.56 -26.56 -31.30
C SER A 126 14.48 -25.55 -31.66
N GLU A 127 14.68 -24.80 -32.75
CA GLU A 127 13.65 -23.90 -33.29
C GLU A 127 12.40 -24.68 -33.69
N THR A 128 12.55 -25.82 -34.38
CA THR A 128 11.40 -26.66 -34.77
C THR A 128 10.62 -27.18 -33.56
N LEU A 129 11.31 -27.56 -32.47
CA LEU A 129 10.64 -27.95 -31.23
C LEU A 129 9.81 -26.79 -30.65
N VAL A 130 10.36 -25.57 -30.65
CA VAL A 130 9.66 -24.38 -30.18
C VAL A 130 8.48 -24.07 -31.10
N ASP A 131 8.65 -24.06 -32.42
CA ASP A 131 7.57 -23.79 -33.37
C ASP A 131 6.42 -24.81 -33.26
N MET A 132 6.75 -26.06 -32.91
CA MET A 132 5.75 -27.12 -32.72
C MET A 132 4.89 -26.88 -31.47
N TRP A 133 5.47 -26.41 -30.37
CA TRP A 133 4.84 -26.42 -29.05
C TRP A 133 4.51 -25.04 -28.46
N ALA A 134 5.31 -24.02 -28.75
CA ALA A 134 5.03 -22.66 -28.32
C ALA A 134 3.78 -22.16 -29.05
N GLY A 135 2.77 -21.75 -28.30
CA GLY A 135 1.47 -21.31 -28.81
C GLY A 135 0.39 -22.38 -28.84
N LYS A 136 0.72 -23.66 -28.62
CA LYS A 136 -0.30 -24.74 -28.62
C LYS A 136 -1.15 -24.69 -27.37
N SER A 137 -2.46 -24.60 -27.58
CA SER A 137 -3.45 -24.79 -26.53
C SER A 137 -3.40 -26.20 -25.97
N THR A 138 -3.97 -26.38 -24.79
CA THR A 138 -4.13 -27.67 -24.13
C THR A 138 -4.83 -28.71 -25.03
N GLN A 139 -5.83 -28.29 -25.82
CA GLN A 139 -6.55 -29.20 -26.72
C GLN A 139 -5.70 -29.58 -27.93
N GLU A 140 -5.03 -28.61 -28.58
CA GLU A 140 -4.13 -28.93 -29.70
C GLU A 140 -2.99 -29.85 -29.27
N ALA A 141 -2.43 -29.63 -28.07
CA ALA A 141 -1.39 -30.49 -27.56
C ALA A 141 -1.89 -31.91 -27.30
N TYR A 142 -3.09 -32.06 -26.75
CA TYR A 142 -3.75 -33.36 -26.61
C TYR A 142 -3.90 -34.05 -27.97
N ASP A 143 -4.44 -33.35 -28.97
CA ASP A 143 -4.74 -33.91 -30.29
C ASP A 143 -3.48 -34.33 -31.06
N ILE A 144 -2.39 -33.57 -30.91
CA ILE A 144 -1.07 -33.90 -31.48
C ILE A 144 -0.46 -35.11 -30.76
N LEU A 145 -0.40 -35.09 -29.42
CA LEU A 145 0.21 -36.17 -28.64
C LEU A 145 -0.55 -37.52 -28.77
N ALA A 146 -1.84 -37.47 -29.09
CA ALA A 146 -2.66 -38.64 -29.36
C ALA A 146 -2.34 -39.34 -30.71
N GLN A 147 -1.64 -38.67 -31.63
CA GLN A 147 -1.37 -39.21 -32.96
C GLN A 147 -0.48 -40.48 -32.92
N PRO A 148 -0.62 -41.39 -33.91
CA PRO A 148 0.08 -42.68 -33.92
C PRO A 148 1.60 -42.55 -34.15
N ASP A 149 2.07 -41.45 -34.73
CA ASP A 149 3.49 -41.16 -34.96
C ASP A 149 4.22 -40.66 -33.69
N VAL A 150 3.47 -40.29 -32.64
CA VAL A 150 4.02 -40.03 -31.31
C VAL A 150 4.23 -41.36 -30.59
N LEU A 151 5.47 -41.80 -30.42
CA LEU A 151 5.81 -43.12 -29.91
C LEU A 151 5.78 -43.19 -28.38
N VAL A 152 5.36 -44.35 -27.86
CA VAL A 152 5.45 -44.73 -26.45
C VAL A 152 6.09 -46.10 -26.32
N THR A 153 6.81 -46.31 -25.22
CA THR A 153 7.27 -47.66 -24.84
C THR A 153 6.15 -48.44 -24.16
N ASN A 154 5.20 -47.75 -23.51
CA ASN A 154 4.04 -48.33 -22.86
C ASN A 154 2.77 -47.53 -23.21
N GLN A 155 1.79 -48.18 -23.85
CA GLN A 155 0.55 -47.50 -24.27
C GLN A 155 -0.23 -46.92 -23.09
N SER A 156 -0.15 -47.54 -21.90
CA SER A 156 -0.83 -47.02 -20.71
C SER A 156 -0.33 -45.62 -20.30
N ASP A 157 0.88 -45.22 -20.71
CA ASP A 157 1.40 -43.88 -20.43
C ASP A 157 0.56 -42.83 -21.17
N LYS A 158 0.31 -43.04 -22.47
CA LYS A 158 -0.58 -42.17 -23.25
C LYS A 158 -1.97 -42.15 -22.65
N ASP A 159 -2.55 -43.33 -22.43
CA ASP A 159 -3.93 -43.46 -21.95
C ASP A 159 -4.12 -42.81 -20.57
N GLY A 160 -3.10 -42.90 -19.70
CA GLY A 160 -3.15 -42.34 -18.35
C GLY A 160 -2.75 -40.86 -18.25
N GLN A 161 -1.86 -40.37 -19.11
CA GLN A 161 -1.30 -39.01 -19.00
C GLN A 161 -2.01 -37.98 -19.89
N LEU A 162 -2.49 -38.37 -21.08
CA LEU A 162 -3.20 -37.45 -21.98
C LEU A 162 -4.40 -36.77 -21.31
N PRO A 163 -5.32 -37.49 -20.61
CA PRO A 163 -6.44 -36.83 -19.95
C PRO A 163 -6.01 -35.89 -18.81
N LYS A 164 -4.82 -36.12 -18.22
CA LYS A 164 -4.30 -35.27 -17.14
C LYS A 164 -3.89 -33.88 -17.65
N ILE A 165 -3.52 -33.74 -18.92
CA ILE A 165 -3.23 -32.43 -19.52
C ILE A 165 -4.48 -31.53 -19.46
N LEU A 166 -5.63 -32.06 -19.89
CA LEU A 166 -6.92 -31.36 -19.84
C LEU A 166 -7.35 -31.12 -18.39
N LYS A 167 -7.23 -32.13 -17.52
CA LYS A 167 -7.59 -32.00 -16.10
C LYS A 167 -6.74 -30.95 -15.38
N LEU A 168 -5.44 -30.88 -15.69
CA LEU A 168 -4.52 -29.89 -15.11
C LEU A 168 -4.93 -28.47 -15.51
N ASN A 169 -5.29 -28.27 -16.78
CA ASN A 169 -5.79 -26.98 -17.28
C ASN A 169 -7.03 -26.51 -16.51
N GLU A 170 -8.02 -27.39 -16.31
CA GLU A 170 -9.22 -27.05 -15.53
C GLU A 170 -8.92 -26.82 -14.05
N THR A 171 -8.02 -27.61 -13.48
CA THR A 171 -7.58 -27.44 -12.09
C THR A 171 -6.92 -26.08 -11.88
N ILE A 172 -6.08 -25.63 -12.83
CA ILE A 172 -5.43 -24.31 -12.79
C ILE A 172 -6.46 -23.19 -12.86
N LYS A 173 -7.43 -23.26 -13.78
CA LYS A 173 -8.52 -22.27 -13.88
C LYS A 173 -9.25 -22.11 -12.55
N GLN A 174 -9.71 -23.24 -11.99
CA GLN A 174 -10.46 -23.26 -10.73
C GLN A 174 -9.61 -22.73 -9.57
N THR A 175 -8.36 -23.17 -9.47
CA THR A 175 -7.45 -22.77 -8.40
C THR A 175 -7.17 -21.26 -8.46
N LEU A 176 -6.83 -20.73 -9.63
CA LEU A 176 -6.56 -19.30 -9.79
C LEU A 176 -7.81 -18.45 -9.59
N GLU A 177 -8.99 -18.92 -9.98
CA GLU A 177 -10.25 -18.23 -9.67
C GLU A 177 -10.50 -18.15 -8.16
N ILE A 178 -10.28 -19.23 -7.43
CA ILE A 178 -10.38 -19.26 -5.96
C ILE A 178 -9.37 -18.29 -5.33
N HIS A 179 -8.12 -18.31 -5.80
CA HIS A 179 -7.09 -17.38 -5.32
C HIS A 179 -7.45 -15.92 -5.59
N ALA A 180 -7.97 -15.60 -6.78
CA ALA A 180 -8.40 -14.24 -7.13
C ALA A 180 -9.57 -13.77 -6.24
N LYS A 181 -10.54 -14.65 -5.94
CA LYS A 181 -11.64 -14.34 -5.01
C LYS A 181 -11.13 -14.07 -3.60
N ARG A 182 -10.21 -14.91 -3.10
CA ARG A 182 -9.56 -14.73 -1.79
C ARG A 182 -8.80 -13.42 -1.71
N GLU A 183 -7.99 -13.12 -2.72
CA GLU A 183 -7.19 -11.90 -2.78
C GLU A 183 -8.08 -10.64 -2.81
N SER A 184 -9.12 -10.64 -3.65
CA SER A 184 -10.10 -9.54 -3.69
C SER A 184 -10.80 -9.34 -2.33
N ALA A 185 -11.20 -10.43 -1.67
CA ALA A 185 -11.82 -10.36 -0.35
C ALA A 185 -10.86 -9.83 0.73
N LEU A 186 -9.59 -10.25 0.70
CA LEU A 186 -8.54 -9.72 1.57
C LEU A 186 -8.33 -8.22 1.38
N GLN A 187 -8.29 -7.76 0.13
CA GLN A 187 -8.14 -6.34 -0.18
C GLN A 187 -9.35 -5.52 0.29
N GLN A 188 -10.57 -6.03 0.11
CA GLN A 188 -11.79 -5.39 0.62
C GLN A 188 -11.76 -5.30 2.15
N LEU A 189 -11.36 -6.37 2.83
CA LEU A 189 -11.21 -6.38 4.28
C LEU A 189 -10.16 -5.37 4.75
N ALA A 190 -8.99 -5.33 4.11
CA ALA A 190 -7.93 -4.39 4.42
C ALA A 190 -8.38 -2.92 4.25
N ARG A 191 -9.10 -2.61 3.17
CA ARG A 191 -9.68 -1.27 2.94
C ARG A 191 -10.71 -0.90 4.00
N ALA A 192 -11.60 -1.83 4.37
CA ALA A 192 -12.60 -1.60 5.42
C ALA A 192 -11.96 -1.37 6.80
N MET A 193 -10.91 -2.13 7.14
CA MET A 193 -10.13 -1.92 8.37
C MET A 193 -9.46 -0.54 8.38
N ALA A 194 -8.85 -0.13 7.25
CA ALA A 194 -8.23 1.18 7.14
C ALA A 194 -9.25 2.33 7.27
N ALA A 195 -10.45 2.15 6.70
CA ALA A 195 -11.54 3.11 6.79
C ALA A 195 -12.22 3.18 8.17
N LYS A 196 -11.97 2.18 9.04
CA LYS A 196 -12.56 2.03 10.37
C LYS A 196 -14.09 2.14 10.35
N ASP A 197 -14.70 1.67 9.27
CA ASP A 197 -16.14 1.77 9.06
C ASP A 197 -16.80 0.43 9.41
N ALA A 198 -17.68 0.45 10.42
CA ALA A 198 -18.31 -0.76 10.92
C ALA A 198 -19.23 -1.44 9.87
N SER A 199 -19.88 -0.67 9.00
CA SER A 199 -20.75 -1.22 7.95
C SER A 199 -19.91 -1.87 6.85
N ALA A 200 -18.86 -1.20 6.39
CA ALA A 200 -17.92 -1.74 5.42
C ALA A 200 -17.21 -2.98 5.96
N LEU A 201 -16.81 -2.99 7.23
CA LEU A 201 -16.18 -4.14 7.88
C LEU A 201 -17.12 -5.34 7.95
N THR A 202 -18.38 -5.13 8.29
CA THR A 202 -19.39 -6.20 8.32
C THR A 202 -19.57 -6.82 6.93
N ALA A 203 -19.70 -5.99 5.89
CA ALA A 203 -19.82 -6.46 4.52
C ALA A 203 -18.57 -7.21 4.06
N ALA A 204 -17.38 -6.65 4.30
CA ALA A 204 -16.11 -7.24 3.89
C ALA A 204 -15.81 -8.57 4.61
N LEU A 205 -16.16 -8.69 5.90
CA LEU A 205 -16.04 -9.94 6.65
C LEU A 205 -16.92 -11.05 6.06
N SER A 206 -18.17 -10.74 5.70
CA SER A 206 -19.06 -11.71 5.06
C SER A 206 -18.52 -12.20 3.71
N VAL A 207 -17.92 -11.28 2.93
CA VAL A 207 -17.26 -11.63 1.66
C VAL A 207 -16.03 -12.50 1.91
N ALA A 208 -15.20 -12.17 2.90
CA ALA A 208 -13.99 -12.91 3.26
C ALA A 208 -14.29 -14.32 3.79
N GLU A 209 -15.36 -14.49 4.57
CA GLU A 209 -15.81 -15.80 5.04
C GLU A 209 -16.26 -16.69 3.88
N LYS A 210 -17.03 -16.14 2.93
CA LYS A 210 -17.46 -16.88 1.72
C LYS A 210 -16.31 -17.22 0.79
N ALA A 211 -15.26 -16.40 0.77
CA ALA A 211 -14.06 -16.65 0.00
C ALA A 211 -13.07 -17.61 0.67
N ASP A 212 -13.37 -18.11 1.87
CA ASP A 212 -12.48 -18.99 2.65
C ASP A 212 -11.11 -18.34 2.91
N VAL A 213 -11.15 -17.09 3.37
CA VAL A 213 -9.97 -16.36 3.83
C VAL A 213 -9.47 -16.95 5.16
N ALA A 214 -8.14 -17.01 5.33
CA ALA A 214 -7.49 -17.58 6.51
C ALA A 214 -8.08 -17.04 7.84
N PRO A 215 -8.32 -17.91 8.84
CA PRO A 215 -8.96 -17.52 10.11
C PRO A 215 -8.29 -16.35 10.84
N ALA A 216 -6.96 -16.25 10.76
CA ALA A 216 -6.21 -15.15 11.38
C ALA A 216 -6.58 -13.77 10.81
N ASN A 217 -6.88 -13.69 9.51
CA ASN A 217 -7.30 -12.44 8.88
C ASN A 217 -8.74 -12.09 9.23
N LEU A 218 -9.63 -13.09 9.30
CA LEU A 218 -11.00 -12.91 9.77
C LEU A 218 -11.04 -12.42 11.21
N GLN A 219 -10.18 -12.97 12.07
CA GLN A 219 -10.07 -12.55 13.48
C GLN A 219 -9.66 -11.08 13.61
N LYS A 220 -8.61 -10.66 12.87
CA LYS A 220 -8.21 -9.23 12.81
C LYS A 220 -9.35 -8.33 12.34
N GLY A 221 -10.10 -8.76 11.33
CA GLY A 221 -11.27 -8.03 10.84
C GLY A 221 -12.38 -7.90 11.88
N ARG A 222 -12.65 -8.96 12.66
CA ARG A 222 -13.65 -8.96 13.75
C ARG A 222 -13.23 -8.05 14.90
N GLU A 223 -11.95 -8.06 15.26
CA GLU A 223 -11.39 -7.13 16.26
C GLU A 223 -11.53 -5.67 15.81
N ALA A 224 -11.22 -5.38 14.56
CA ALA A 224 -11.41 -4.06 13.98
C ALA A 224 -12.89 -3.64 13.96
N LEU A 225 -13.81 -4.57 13.66
CA LEU A 225 -15.24 -4.33 13.71
C LEU A 225 -15.72 -4.00 15.13
N ALA A 226 -15.29 -4.78 16.12
CA ALA A 226 -15.64 -4.54 17.52
C ALA A 226 -15.14 -3.17 18.00
N ALA A 227 -13.92 -2.78 17.62
CA ALA A 227 -13.38 -1.46 17.93
C ALA A 227 -14.18 -0.33 17.26
N ALA A 228 -14.54 -0.48 15.98
CA ALA A 228 -15.34 0.52 15.26
C ALA A 228 -16.77 0.65 15.83
N GLN A 229 -17.38 -0.47 16.22
CA GLN A 229 -18.69 -0.47 16.87
C GLN A 229 -18.65 0.15 18.27
N GLY A 230 -17.60 -0.14 19.06
CA GLY A 230 -17.37 0.47 20.36
C GLY A 230 -17.25 2.00 20.26
N ALA A 231 -16.39 2.48 19.35
CA ALA A 231 -16.21 3.92 19.12
C ALA A 231 -17.51 4.61 18.71
N ARG A 232 -18.31 3.99 17.83
CA ARG A 232 -19.63 4.51 17.45
C ARG A 232 -20.61 4.52 18.62
N GLY A 233 -20.62 3.47 19.45
CA GLY A 233 -21.44 3.40 20.65
C GLY A 233 -21.12 4.50 21.64
N ASP A 234 -19.83 4.79 21.84
CA ASP A 234 -19.38 5.88 22.72
C ASP A 234 -19.83 7.25 22.22
N ARG A 235 -19.71 7.52 20.90
CA ARG A 235 -20.24 8.76 20.30
C ARG A 235 -21.74 8.89 20.50
N GLN A 236 -22.50 7.82 20.28
CA GLN A 236 -23.95 7.83 20.44
C GLN A 236 -24.36 8.08 21.89
N GLN A 237 -23.71 7.43 22.87
CA GLN A 237 -23.98 7.65 24.30
C GLN A 237 -23.77 9.12 24.69
N VAL A 238 -22.74 9.76 24.16
CA VAL A 238 -22.46 11.18 24.41
C VAL A 238 -23.52 12.05 23.74
N LEU A 239 -23.89 11.79 22.49
CA LEU A 239 -24.97 12.51 21.80
C LEU A 239 -26.30 12.40 22.55
N ASP A 240 -26.66 11.21 23.03
CA ASP A 240 -27.89 10.97 23.79
C ASP A 240 -27.87 11.69 25.15
N ALA A 241 -26.71 11.72 25.83
CA ALA A 241 -26.54 12.48 27.06
C ALA A 241 -26.72 14.00 26.85
N PHE A 242 -26.22 14.53 25.72
CA PHE A 242 -26.45 15.93 25.34
C PHE A 242 -27.91 16.21 24.96
N ALA A 243 -28.56 15.29 24.25
CA ALA A 243 -29.96 15.45 23.83
C ALA A 243 -30.96 15.40 25.00
N THR A 244 -30.62 14.69 26.08
CA THR A 244 -31.46 14.53 27.28
C THR A 244 -31.12 15.50 28.41
N ALA A 245 -30.00 16.22 28.31
CA ALA A 245 -29.69 17.28 29.25
C ALA A 245 -30.78 18.34 29.19
N SER A 246 -31.34 18.73 30.33
CA SER A 246 -32.36 19.80 30.44
C SER A 246 -31.91 20.95 31.34
N GLU A 247 -30.81 20.76 32.06
CA GLU A 247 -30.29 21.64 33.11
C GLU A 247 -28.77 21.77 33.00
N SER A 248 -28.17 22.72 33.72
CA SER A 248 -26.70 22.92 33.71
C SER A 248 -25.95 21.68 34.21
N THR A 249 -26.46 21.02 35.26
CA THR A 249 -25.81 19.87 35.90
C THR A 249 -25.80 18.64 35.00
N THR A 250 -26.85 18.42 34.21
CA THR A 250 -26.94 17.32 33.24
C THR A 250 -26.09 17.58 32.01
N PHE A 251 -25.94 18.85 31.61
CA PHE A 251 -25.02 19.25 30.55
C PHE A 251 -23.54 19.05 30.95
N ASP A 252 -23.16 19.39 32.18
CA ASP A 252 -21.81 19.16 32.70
C ASP A 252 -21.48 17.65 32.79
N ARG A 253 -22.47 16.84 33.16
CA ARG A 253 -22.34 15.37 33.13
C ARG A 253 -22.12 14.83 31.72
N ALA A 254 -22.81 15.37 30.71
CA ALA A 254 -22.60 14.98 29.31
C ALA A 254 -21.18 15.34 28.82
N GLN A 255 -20.66 16.50 29.22
CA GLN A 255 -19.26 16.87 28.95
C GLN A 255 -18.26 15.96 29.67
N GLN A 256 -18.53 15.60 30.92
CA GLN A 256 -17.65 14.68 31.66
C GLN A 256 -17.66 13.29 31.02
N LEU A 257 -18.83 12.78 30.62
CA LEU A 257 -18.95 11.52 29.89
C LEU A 257 -18.12 11.54 28.60
N ALA A 258 -18.15 12.65 27.85
CA ALA A 258 -17.32 12.80 26.66
C ALA A 258 -15.82 12.67 26.96
N LYS A 259 -15.34 13.28 28.05
CA LYS A 259 -13.94 13.16 28.51
C LYS A 259 -13.60 11.73 28.92
N ASP A 260 -14.48 11.08 29.69
CA ASP A 260 -14.27 9.71 30.17
C ASP A 260 -14.20 8.70 29.02
N LYS A 261 -14.96 8.94 27.95
CA LYS A 261 -14.97 8.15 26.71
C LYS A 261 -13.86 8.55 25.72
N GLY A 262 -13.11 9.61 26.01
CA GLY A 262 -12.05 10.11 25.13
C GLY A 262 -12.57 10.62 23.77
N VAL A 263 -13.82 11.08 23.71
CA VAL A 263 -14.40 11.71 22.50
C VAL A 263 -14.30 13.23 22.60
N GLU A 264 -14.06 13.88 21.47
CA GLU A 264 -14.07 15.34 21.36
C GLU A 264 -15.45 15.84 20.99
N VAL A 265 -15.89 16.91 21.64
CA VAL A 265 -17.20 17.52 21.41
C VAL A 265 -17.00 18.93 20.90
N THR A 266 -17.60 19.22 19.76
CA THR A 266 -17.72 20.57 19.20
C THR A 266 -19.16 21.01 19.32
N LEU A 267 -19.36 22.19 19.90
CA LEU A 267 -20.67 22.80 20.08
C LEU A 267 -20.79 24.00 19.14
N SER A 268 -21.94 24.16 18.51
CA SER A 268 -22.27 25.39 17.78
C SER A 268 -23.73 25.74 17.95
N SER A 269 -24.01 27.03 18.19
CA SER A 269 -25.36 27.53 18.43
C SER A 269 -25.86 28.38 17.26
N SER A 270 -27.11 28.16 16.87
CA SER A 270 -27.83 28.95 15.85
C SER A 270 -29.24 29.25 16.33
N GLY A 271 -29.45 30.47 16.83
CA GLY A 271 -30.74 30.90 17.38
C GLY A 271 -31.16 30.04 18.59
N SER A 272 -32.28 29.32 18.45
CA SER A 272 -32.83 28.42 19.47
C SER A 272 -32.36 26.97 19.33
N THR A 273 -31.32 26.70 18.55
CA THR A 273 -30.81 25.34 18.31
C THR A 273 -29.33 25.23 18.70
N LEU A 274 -28.98 24.08 19.28
CA LEU A 274 -27.61 23.68 19.58
C LEU A 274 -27.27 22.46 18.71
N ASN A 275 -26.22 22.58 17.91
CA ASN A 275 -25.63 21.47 17.19
C ASN A 275 -24.45 20.94 18.00
N VAL A 276 -24.49 19.63 18.27
CA VAL A 276 -23.44 18.90 18.96
C VAL A 276 -22.84 17.91 17.97
N MET A 277 -21.55 18.08 17.72
CA MET A 277 -20.75 17.17 16.92
C MET A 277 -19.77 16.44 17.85
N VAL A 278 -19.79 15.12 17.82
CA VAL A 278 -18.92 14.27 18.64
C VAL A 278 -17.98 13.51 17.71
N MET A 279 -16.68 13.62 17.94
CA MET A 279 -15.63 13.00 17.14
C MET A 279 -14.78 12.07 18.01
N THR A 280 -14.36 10.93 17.46
CA THR A 280 -13.41 10.03 18.16
C THR A 280 -12.06 10.12 17.47
N LYS A 281 -10.99 10.38 18.23
CA LYS A 281 -9.64 10.40 17.66
C LYS A 281 -9.19 9.03 17.14
N SER A 282 -9.67 7.97 17.76
CA SER A 282 -9.29 6.60 17.42
C SER A 282 -9.72 6.21 16.01
N ASP A 283 -10.84 6.72 15.49
CA ASP A 283 -11.32 6.44 14.13
C ASP A 283 -11.41 7.66 13.21
N GLY A 284 -11.24 8.87 13.74
CA GLY A 284 -11.35 10.11 12.98
C GLY A 284 -12.76 10.37 12.45
N LYS A 285 -13.77 9.67 12.98
CA LYS A 285 -15.17 9.80 12.56
C LYS A 285 -15.91 10.73 13.52
N SER A 286 -16.90 11.42 12.98
CA SER A 286 -17.79 12.31 13.72
C SER A 286 -19.25 11.96 13.48
N ASP A 287 -20.05 12.05 14.53
CA ASP A 287 -21.52 12.01 14.47
C ASP A 287 -22.05 13.35 15.01
N SER A 288 -23.19 13.82 14.49
CA SER A 288 -23.76 15.10 14.92
C SER A 288 -25.27 15.01 15.12
N THR A 289 -25.78 15.75 16.10
CA THR A 289 -27.21 15.93 16.32
C THR A 289 -27.54 17.39 16.62
N THR A 290 -28.80 17.78 16.37
CA THR A 290 -29.30 19.12 16.68
C THR A 290 -30.49 19.01 17.61
N PHE A 291 -30.52 19.82 18.67
CA PHE A 291 -31.66 19.90 19.58
C PHE A 291 -31.96 21.34 20.00
N ALA A 292 -33.13 21.55 20.60
CA ALA A 292 -33.56 22.85 21.08
C ALA A 292 -32.63 23.33 22.20
N ALA A 293 -32.07 24.52 22.04
CA ALA A 293 -31.11 25.08 22.99
C ALA A 293 -31.83 25.68 24.20
N HIS A 294 -31.46 25.24 25.41
CA HIS A 294 -31.86 25.93 26.62
C HIS A 294 -31.15 27.31 26.70
N PRO A 295 -31.83 28.41 27.10
CA PRO A 295 -31.24 29.75 27.15
C PRO A 295 -29.96 29.87 27.99
N ALA A 296 -29.83 29.01 29.01
CA ALA A 296 -28.63 28.93 29.85
C ALA A 296 -27.40 28.40 29.09
N TRP A 297 -27.59 27.47 28.14
CA TRP A 297 -26.48 26.89 27.37
C TRP A 297 -25.97 27.84 26.30
N VAL A 298 -26.87 28.59 25.64
CA VAL A 298 -26.46 29.63 24.67
C VAL A 298 -25.60 30.70 25.35
N LYS A 299 -25.92 31.06 26.59
CA LYS A 299 -25.10 31.97 27.41
C LYS A 299 -23.74 31.37 27.80
N ALA A 300 -23.70 30.09 28.17
CA ALA A 300 -22.46 29.40 28.50
C ALA A 300 -21.53 29.26 27.28
N ASP A 301 -22.07 28.86 26.12
CA ASP A 301 -21.37 28.78 24.83
C ASP A 301 -20.82 30.15 24.40
N SER A 302 -21.64 31.21 24.53
CA SER A 302 -21.21 32.58 24.20
C SER A 302 -20.07 33.08 25.08
N ARG A 303 -20.08 32.76 26.39
CA ARG A 303 -18.97 33.09 27.30
C ARG A 303 -17.69 32.35 26.93
N ARG A 304 -17.80 31.06 26.66
CA ARG A 304 -16.66 30.23 26.26
C ARG A 304 -16.05 30.72 24.93
N GLN A 305 -16.87 31.03 23.94
CA GLN A 305 -16.42 31.62 22.67
C GLN A 305 -15.67 32.94 22.89
N ALA A 306 -16.11 33.78 23.84
CA ALA A 306 -15.43 35.03 24.17
C ALA A 306 -14.05 34.78 24.82
N GLU A 307 -13.94 33.81 25.73
CA GLU A 307 -12.67 33.41 26.35
C GLU A 307 -11.69 32.79 25.35
N GLU A 308 -12.19 31.93 24.45
CA GLU A 308 -11.40 31.33 23.37
C GLU A 308 -10.90 32.40 22.38
N LEU A 309 -11.71 33.41 22.04
CA LEU A 309 -11.29 34.55 21.22
C LEU A 309 -10.18 35.36 21.88
N GLU A 310 -10.28 35.59 23.20
CA GLU A 310 -9.28 36.32 23.96
C GLU A 310 -7.95 35.55 24.01
N GLN A 311 -7.99 34.24 24.22
CA GLN A 311 -6.81 33.38 24.19
C GLN A 311 -6.17 33.32 22.79
N ALA A 312 -6.98 33.16 21.74
CA ALA A 312 -6.49 33.18 20.36
C ALA A 312 -5.83 34.52 20.01
N SER A 313 -6.42 35.64 20.43
CA SER A 313 -5.85 36.98 20.26
C SER A 313 -4.47 37.11 20.94
N LYS A 314 -4.34 36.63 22.18
CA LYS A 314 -3.04 36.59 22.91
C LYS A 314 -2.01 35.73 22.19
N LEU A 315 -2.41 34.59 21.64
CA LEU A 315 -1.52 33.69 20.89
C LEU A 315 -1.05 34.32 19.58
N VAL A 316 -1.95 34.97 18.83
CA VAL A 316 -1.61 35.71 17.60
C VAL A 316 -0.61 36.82 17.90
N ALA A 317 -0.84 37.62 18.95
CA ALA A 317 0.09 38.65 19.37
C ALA A 317 1.49 38.09 19.71
N THR A 318 1.53 36.93 20.39
CA THR A 318 2.79 36.24 20.73
C THR A 318 3.51 35.75 19.47
N LYS A 319 2.79 35.14 18.52
CA LYS A 319 3.37 34.63 17.27
C LYS A 319 3.86 35.75 16.36
N GLN A 320 3.14 36.88 16.30
CA GLN A 320 3.59 38.07 15.58
C GLN A 320 4.87 38.68 16.19
N ALA A 321 5.01 38.68 17.52
CA ALA A 321 6.25 39.11 18.17
C ALA A 321 7.43 38.18 17.84
N GLN A 322 7.20 36.86 17.82
CA GLN A 322 8.22 35.88 17.41
C GLN A 322 8.64 36.06 15.96
N LEU A 323 7.71 36.37 15.04
CA LEU A 323 8.03 36.62 13.64
C LEU A 323 8.95 37.84 13.48
N LYS A 324 8.61 38.95 14.14
CA LYS A 324 9.43 40.18 14.10
C LYS A 324 10.85 39.95 14.61
N GLN A 325 11.02 39.11 15.63
CA GLN A 325 12.34 38.74 16.13
C GLN A 325 13.16 37.98 15.07
N VAL A 326 12.53 37.01 14.40
CA VAL A 326 13.19 36.21 13.35
C VAL A 326 13.58 37.08 12.15
N GLU A 327 12.72 38.04 11.76
CA GLU A 327 13.03 39.00 10.69
C GLU A 327 14.22 39.91 11.04
N ALA A 328 14.32 40.33 12.31
CA ALA A 328 15.47 41.09 12.81
C ALA A 328 16.77 40.26 12.82
N ASP A 329 16.69 38.99 13.25
CA ASP A 329 17.84 38.08 13.27
C ASP A 329 18.34 37.77 11.85
N LEU A 330 17.42 37.58 10.88
CA LEU A 330 17.76 37.38 9.47
C LEU A 330 18.49 38.60 8.90
N SER A 331 17.99 39.81 9.19
CA SER A 331 18.62 41.07 8.75
C SER A 331 20.03 41.22 9.32
N SER A 332 20.24 40.83 10.58
CA SER A 332 21.55 40.82 11.24
C SER A 332 22.52 39.82 10.61
N LEU A 333 22.05 38.63 10.24
CA LEU A 333 22.86 37.61 9.57
C LEU A 333 23.25 38.01 8.15
N GLN A 334 22.33 38.59 7.37
CA GLN A 334 22.63 39.12 6.04
C GLN A 334 23.68 40.25 6.11
N ALA A 335 23.61 41.11 7.13
CA ALA A 335 24.63 42.13 7.36
C ALA A 335 26.01 41.53 7.71
N LYS A 336 26.06 40.45 8.50
CA LYS A 336 27.30 39.73 8.83
C LYS A 336 27.88 39.01 7.61
N GLU A 337 27.04 38.41 6.77
CA GLU A 337 27.47 37.77 5.52
C GLU A 337 28.06 38.79 4.55
N ALA A 338 27.41 39.94 4.36
CA ALA A 338 27.93 41.04 3.55
C ALA A 338 29.27 41.57 4.10
N HIS A 339 29.42 41.65 5.43
CA HIS A 339 30.68 42.04 6.06
C HIS A 339 31.80 41.03 5.84
N SER A 340 31.54 39.73 6.01
CA SER A 340 32.52 38.66 5.74
C SER A 340 32.90 38.59 4.26
N ALA A 341 31.94 38.75 3.35
CA ALA A 341 32.19 38.80 1.92
C ALA A 341 33.12 39.97 1.55
N ALA A 342 32.89 41.15 2.14
CA ALA A 342 33.75 42.32 1.95
C ALA A 342 35.16 42.16 2.56
N GLN A 343 35.29 41.44 3.67
CA GLN A 343 36.60 41.09 4.25
C GLN A 343 37.37 40.11 3.36
N LEU A 344 36.69 39.13 2.77
CA LEU A 344 37.29 38.20 1.82
C LEU A 344 37.83 38.92 0.58
N THR A 345 37.09 39.89 0.02
CA THR A 345 37.55 40.67 -1.13
C THR A 345 38.77 41.52 -0.80
N LYS A 346 38.78 42.17 0.38
CA LYS A 346 39.95 42.94 0.85
C LYS A 346 41.17 42.06 1.13
N SER A 347 40.96 40.84 1.62
CA SER A 347 42.01 39.83 1.80
C SER A 347 42.57 39.37 0.45
N GLU A 348 41.73 39.16 -0.56
CA GLU A 348 42.14 38.82 -1.92
C GLU A 348 42.89 39.94 -2.64
N GLU A 349 42.50 41.20 -2.43
CA GLU A 349 43.24 42.37 -2.92
C GLU A 349 44.61 42.53 -2.22
N ALA A 350 44.74 42.10 -0.97
CA ALA A 350 46.01 42.05 -0.24
C ALA A 350 46.90 40.85 -0.68
N ARG A 351 46.30 39.71 -1.06
CA ARG A 351 47.01 38.52 -1.60
C ARG A 351 47.83 38.83 -2.86
N LEU A 352 47.45 39.83 -3.64
CA LEU A 352 48.19 40.24 -4.85
C LEU A 352 49.46 41.07 -4.57
N ARG A 353 49.76 41.42 -3.30
CA ARG A 353 50.85 42.37 -2.97
C ARG A 353 52.04 41.82 -2.16
N ASN A 354 52.02 40.62 -1.61
CA ASN A 354 53.17 40.10 -0.85
C ASN A 354 53.24 38.56 -0.82
N VAL A 355 54.35 37.99 -1.32
CA VAL A 355 54.66 36.55 -1.27
C VAL A 355 55.77 36.33 -0.23
N SER A 356 55.40 36.03 1.03
CA SER A 356 56.29 35.30 1.97
C SER A 356 55.64 34.79 3.26
N ASP A 357 54.35 34.43 3.29
CA ASP A 357 53.73 33.79 4.49
C ASP A 357 52.56 32.87 4.11
N VAL A 358 52.81 31.92 3.20
CA VAL A 358 51.77 31.08 2.59
C VAL A 358 51.01 30.24 3.63
N ASP A 359 51.70 29.64 4.61
CA ASP A 359 51.06 28.68 5.54
C ASP A 359 50.16 29.34 6.59
N ARG A 360 50.55 30.51 7.13
CA ARG A 360 49.72 31.26 8.08
C ARG A 360 48.45 31.78 7.40
N LEU A 361 48.58 32.21 6.15
CA LEU A 361 47.49 32.73 5.34
C LEU A 361 46.54 31.62 4.88
N GLN A 362 47.05 30.41 4.64
CA GLN A 362 46.22 29.25 4.31
C GLN A 362 45.35 28.83 5.49
N ALA A 363 45.89 28.88 6.72
CA ALA A 363 45.13 28.57 7.94
C ALA A 363 44.02 29.60 8.25
N GLU A 364 44.26 30.91 8.03
CA GLU A 364 43.25 31.95 8.23
C GLU A 364 42.13 31.89 7.17
N ALA A 365 42.48 31.62 5.91
CA ALA A 365 41.50 31.44 4.83
C ALA A 365 40.58 30.24 5.08
N SER A 366 41.12 29.11 5.56
CA SER A 366 40.31 27.94 5.92
C SER A 366 39.33 28.23 7.05
N ARG A 367 39.75 28.95 8.11
CA ARG A 367 38.84 29.35 9.21
C ARG A 367 37.72 30.28 8.74
N ALA A 368 38.04 31.23 7.86
CA ALA A 368 37.03 32.15 7.31
C ALA A 368 36.03 31.42 6.39
N GLN A 369 36.49 30.46 5.60
CA GLN A 369 35.62 29.62 4.78
C GLN A 369 34.69 28.73 5.63
N GLU A 370 35.20 28.15 6.71
CA GLU A 370 34.37 27.37 7.64
C GLU A 370 33.29 28.21 8.31
N GLN A 371 33.63 29.44 8.73
CA GLN A 371 32.65 30.37 9.33
C GLN A 371 31.59 30.82 8.32
N ALA A 372 31.99 31.10 7.07
CA ALA A 372 31.05 31.45 6.00
C ALA A 372 30.13 30.28 5.63
N ALA A 373 30.65 29.05 5.57
CA ALA A 373 29.86 27.86 5.30
C ALA A 373 28.86 27.57 6.44
N ALA A 374 29.26 27.75 7.70
CA ALA A 374 28.37 27.62 8.84
C ALA A 374 27.25 28.66 8.83
N ALA A 375 27.56 29.93 8.56
CA ALA A 375 26.58 31.00 8.45
C ALA A 375 25.58 30.75 7.31
N LYS A 376 26.05 30.30 6.15
CA LYS A 376 25.21 29.96 4.99
C LYS A 376 24.26 28.80 5.28
N LYS A 377 24.73 27.78 5.99
CA LYS A 377 23.88 26.64 6.40
C LYS A 377 22.78 27.06 7.38
N THR A 378 23.08 27.97 8.31
CA THR A 378 22.08 28.53 9.23
C THR A 378 21.07 29.42 8.49
N LEU A 379 21.52 30.25 7.55
CA LEU A 379 20.64 31.10 6.75
C LEU A 379 19.65 30.27 5.92
N GLN A 380 20.15 29.22 5.27
CA GLN A 380 19.33 28.29 4.48
C GLN A 380 18.25 27.60 5.32
N ALA A 381 18.58 27.15 6.54
CA ALA A 381 17.60 26.53 7.44
C ALA A 381 16.51 27.52 7.89
N VAL A 382 16.84 28.80 8.05
CA VAL A 382 15.85 29.85 8.37
C VAL A 382 14.96 30.14 7.17
N GLU A 383 15.52 30.26 5.97
CA GLU A 383 14.78 30.47 4.72
C GLU A 383 13.83 29.33 4.40
N GLU A 384 14.24 28.07 4.62
CA GLU A 384 13.40 26.90 4.42
C GLU A 384 12.20 26.86 5.40
N SER A 385 12.31 27.46 6.58
CA SER A 385 11.25 27.49 7.60
C SER A 385 10.24 28.65 7.47
N LEU A 386 10.58 29.68 6.69
CA LEU A 386 9.78 30.90 6.52
C LEU A 386 8.44 30.67 5.79
N PRO A 387 8.35 29.86 4.71
CA PRO A 387 7.09 29.60 4.03
C PRO A 387 6.04 28.94 4.92
N ASP A 388 6.44 27.98 5.76
CA ASP A 388 5.51 27.27 6.64
C ASP A 388 4.99 28.18 7.76
N ARG A 389 5.85 29.02 8.33
CA ARG A 389 5.44 30.04 9.32
C ARG A 389 4.52 31.10 8.71
N ARG A 390 4.74 31.50 7.45
CA ARG A 390 3.84 32.41 6.73
C ARG A 390 2.46 31.79 6.47
N LYS A 391 2.41 30.50 6.14
CA LYS A 391 1.14 29.76 5.99
C LYS A 391 0.38 29.66 7.31
N GLU A 392 1.07 29.40 8.43
CA GLU A 392 0.45 29.40 9.76
C GLU A 392 -0.16 30.76 10.12
N LEU A 393 0.54 31.87 9.85
CA LEU A 393 0.03 33.22 10.09
C LEU A 393 -1.16 33.58 9.19
N GLN A 394 -1.13 33.21 7.92
CA GLN A 394 -2.26 33.40 7.02
C GLN A 394 -3.50 32.62 7.48
N SER A 395 -3.33 31.39 7.96
CA SER A 395 -4.41 30.59 8.53
C SER A 395 -4.99 31.22 9.80
N LEU A 396 -4.13 31.77 10.67
CA LEU A 396 -4.55 32.49 11.88
C LEU A 396 -5.30 33.79 11.55
N ASP A 397 -4.82 34.59 10.60
CA ASP A 397 -5.51 35.81 10.16
C ASP A 397 -6.87 35.50 9.53
N GLU A 398 -7.00 34.40 8.78
CA GLU A 398 -8.27 33.96 8.22
C GLU A 398 -9.25 33.50 9.32
N LEU A 399 -8.75 32.84 10.36
CA LEU A 399 -9.55 32.47 11.54
C LEU A 399 -10.01 33.70 12.33
N VAL A 400 -9.14 34.69 12.52
CA VAL A 400 -9.49 35.97 13.17
C VAL A 400 -10.50 36.75 12.35
N ARG A 401 -10.36 36.76 11.01
CA ARG A 401 -11.33 37.43 10.13
C ARG A 401 -12.70 36.75 10.17
N LYS A 402 -12.75 35.41 10.11
CA LYS A 402 -14.00 34.65 10.27
C LYS A 402 -14.66 34.90 11.63
N ALA A 403 -13.87 34.95 12.69
CA ALA A 403 -14.36 35.28 14.03
C ALA A 403 -14.94 36.70 14.12
N LYS A 404 -14.32 37.66 13.45
CA LYS A 404 -14.79 39.06 13.38
C LYS A 404 -16.05 39.21 12.54
N ASP A 405 -16.12 38.55 11.38
CA ASP A 405 -17.31 38.52 10.51
C ASP A 405 -18.52 37.90 11.24
N ILE A 406 -18.30 36.83 12.03
CA ILE A 406 -19.34 36.24 12.87
C ILE A 406 -19.81 37.21 13.96
N GLY A 407 -18.89 37.96 14.58
CA GLY A 407 -19.22 38.98 15.59
C GLY A 407 -20.01 40.16 15.01
N GLU A 408 -19.65 40.60 13.80
CA GLU A 408 -20.29 41.73 13.11
C GLU A 408 -21.70 41.38 12.61
N VAL A 409 -21.90 40.17 12.08
CA VAL A 409 -23.23 39.65 11.72
C VAL A 409 -24.13 39.53 12.96
N ARG A 410 -23.58 39.12 14.11
CA ARG A 410 -24.34 39.06 15.38
C ARG A 410 -24.69 40.45 15.91
N LEU A 411 -23.81 41.45 15.78
CA LEU A 411 -24.07 42.84 16.16
C LEU A 411 -25.13 43.50 15.26
N GLN A 412 -25.06 43.31 13.94
CA GLN A 412 -26.07 43.82 13.01
C GLN A 412 -27.45 43.24 13.31
N LYS A 413 -27.55 41.94 13.59
CA LYS A 413 -28.81 41.30 14.00
C LYS A 413 -29.37 41.91 15.29
N ARG A 414 -28.51 42.20 16.27
CA ARG A 414 -28.92 42.80 17.56
C ARG A 414 -29.38 44.25 17.42
N VAL A 415 -28.75 45.01 16.53
CA VAL A 415 -29.16 46.38 16.18
C VAL A 415 -30.55 46.35 15.53
N SER A 416 -30.80 45.44 14.57
CA SER A 416 -32.12 45.28 13.97
C SER A 416 -33.21 44.88 14.97
N GLU A 417 -32.90 44.00 15.93
CA GLU A 417 -33.82 43.64 17.03
C GLU A 417 -34.14 44.85 17.94
N LEU A 418 -33.14 45.67 18.27
CA LEU A 418 -33.33 46.87 19.09
C LEU A 418 -34.10 47.97 18.35
N GLU A 419 -33.92 48.11 17.03
CA GLU A 419 -34.70 49.04 16.20
C GLU A 419 -36.18 48.68 16.12
N VAL A 420 -36.51 47.38 16.13
CA VAL A 420 -37.90 46.90 16.20
C VAL A 420 -38.50 47.21 17.56
N GLN A 421 -37.79 46.91 18.65
CA GLN A 421 -38.25 47.22 20.01
C GLN A 421 -38.43 48.73 20.24
N LEU A 422 -37.55 49.57 19.66
CA LEU A 422 -37.67 51.03 19.76
C LEU A 422 -38.93 51.52 19.03
N ARG A 423 -39.25 50.97 17.86
CA ARG A 423 -40.48 51.29 17.12
C ARG A 423 -41.74 50.90 17.90
N GLU A 424 -41.79 49.68 18.43
CA GLU A 424 -42.92 49.21 19.25
C GLU A 424 -43.16 50.11 20.47
N ARG A 425 -42.07 50.53 21.13
CA ARG A 425 -42.15 51.41 22.31
C ARG A 425 -42.58 52.84 21.95
N THR A 426 -42.17 53.33 20.78
CA THR A 426 -42.59 54.63 20.25
C THR A 426 -44.08 54.60 19.92
N THR A 427 -44.57 53.55 19.28
CA THR A 427 -46.00 53.36 19.00
C THR A 427 -46.83 53.23 20.29
N ALA A 428 -46.33 52.53 21.31
CA ALA A 428 -47.01 52.45 22.61
C ALA A 428 -47.11 53.81 23.32
N LEU A 429 -46.07 54.64 23.23
CA LEU A 429 -46.06 56.01 23.75
C LEU A 429 -47.02 56.93 22.99
N GLU A 430 -47.11 56.79 21.66
CA GLU A 430 -48.07 57.55 20.84
C GLU A 430 -49.53 57.19 21.13
N VAL A 431 -49.80 55.93 21.51
CA VAL A 431 -51.12 55.51 21.98
C VAL A 431 -51.44 56.10 23.35
N GLN A 432 -50.49 56.05 24.30
CA GLN A 432 -50.66 56.67 25.63
C GLN A 432 -50.82 58.20 25.60
N LEU A 433 -50.31 58.88 24.56
CA LEU A 433 -50.45 60.33 24.38
C LEU A 433 -51.79 60.73 23.73
N ARG A 434 -52.54 59.78 23.19
CA ARG A 434 -53.87 59.99 22.58
C ARG A 434 -55.03 59.67 23.53
N GLU A 435 -54.75 58.93 24.60
CA GLU A 435 -55.65 58.71 25.74
C GLU A 435 -55.51 59.84 26.77
#